data_AF-A0A924A3I4-F1
#
_entry.id   AF-A0A924A3I4-F1
#
_cell.length_a   1.000
_cell.length_b   1.000
_cell.length_c   1.000
_cell.angle_alpha   90.00
_cell.angle_beta   90.00
_cell.angle_gamma   90.00
#
_symmetry.space_group_name_H-M   'P 1'
#
loop_
_entity.id
_entity.type
_entity.pdbx_description
1 polymer ?
#
loop_
_entity_poly.entity_id
_entity_poly.type
_entity_poly.pdbx_seq_one_letter_code
_entity_poly.pdbx_strand_id
1 'polypeptide(L)'
;QESLSVMEKLYFDAHRLGDFSQNIALAEPVIRNANLVSFDMGAIRSADAAANANATPNGFDGEKACRIARYAGINDKLTSIGFYEFNPAYDNNGQTALLLAQMVWYFVDGFYARKRDFPLTPKSQFIIYRTSLKDAAGEMVFVKSKKSDRWWMQVPYPPGPTKNERYHLIPCKYDDYQQAINGEMPDLWWRTYQKLT
;
A
#
# COMPACT_ATOMS: atom_id res chain seq x y z
N GLN A 1 16.94 9.95 -11.91
CA GLN A 1 16.18 11.17 -11.50
C GLN A 1 15.01 11.44 -12.43
N GLU A 2 15.15 11.21 -13.74
CA GLU A 2 14.06 11.36 -14.71
C GLU A 2 12.86 10.44 -14.45
N SER A 3 13.07 9.18 -14.08
CA SER A 3 11.95 8.27 -13.74
C SER A 3 11.12 8.74 -12.54
N LEU A 4 11.77 9.26 -11.48
CA LEU A 4 11.07 9.81 -10.31
C LEU A 4 10.28 11.06 -10.66
N SER A 5 10.83 11.95 -11.50
CA SER A 5 10.11 13.16 -11.90
C SER A 5 8.89 12.85 -12.76
N VAL A 6 8.94 11.79 -13.59
CA VAL A 6 7.77 11.29 -14.31
C VAL A 6 6.70 10.75 -13.35
N MET A 7 7.10 9.96 -12.35
CA MET A 7 6.16 9.45 -11.34
C MET A 7 5.47 10.58 -10.58
N GLU A 8 6.22 11.61 -10.17
CA GLU A 8 5.67 12.79 -9.49
C GLU A 8 4.72 13.59 -10.37
N LYS A 9 5.07 13.80 -11.66
CA LYS A 9 4.21 14.50 -12.62
C LYS A 9 2.91 13.78 -12.90
N LEU A 10 2.92 12.45 -12.85
CA LEU A 10 1.73 11.60 -12.97
C LEU A 10 1.04 11.37 -11.61
N TYR A 11 1.50 12.07 -10.57
CA TYR A 11 1.04 11.97 -9.19
C TYR A 11 1.18 10.58 -8.56
N PHE A 12 1.91 9.64 -9.18
CA PHE A 12 2.09 8.29 -8.65
C PHE A 12 2.76 8.31 -7.27
N ASP A 13 2.36 7.36 -6.42
CA ASP A 13 2.93 7.21 -5.10
C ASP A 13 4.24 6.45 -5.20
N ALA A 14 5.34 7.20 -5.20
CA ALA A 14 6.69 6.65 -5.13
C ALA A 14 7.21 6.69 -3.69
N HIS A 15 7.65 5.54 -3.19
CA HIS A 15 8.27 5.41 -1.87
C HIS A 15 9.70 4.93 -2.02
N ARG A 16 10.64 5.55 -1.30
CA ARG A 16 12.03 5.10 -1.31
C ARG A 16 12.18 3.91 -0.38
N LEU A 17 13.16 3.05 -0.68
CA LEU A 17 13.51 1.91 0.18
C LEU A 17 13.76 2.35 1.63
N GLY A 18 14.39 3.50 1.84
CA GLY A 18 14.66 4.05 3.17
C GLY A 18 13.40 4.28 4.02
N ASP A 19 12.31 4.71 3.39
CA ASP A 19 11.03 4.99 4.06
C ASP A 19 10.45 3.69 4.65
N PHE A 20 10.47 2.60 3.87
CA PHE A 20 9.97 1.29 4.29
C PHE A 20 10.98 0.50 5.13
N SER A 21 12.27 0.79 5.02
CA SER A 21 13.32 0.11 5.79
C SER A 21 13.23 0.46 7.27
N GLN A 22 12.91 1.71 7.61
CA GLN A 22 12.72 2.15 8.99
C GLN A 22 11.43 1.59 9.60
N ASN A 23 10.33 1.66 8.84
CA ASN A 23 9.04 1.13 9.28
C ASN A 23 8.26 0.49 8.13
N ILE A 24 8.36 -0.82 8.04
CA ILE A 24 7.70 -1.60 7.00
C ILE A 24 6.16 -1.55 7.09
N ALA A 25 5.59 -1.20 8.24
CA ALA A 25 4.14 -1.05 8.39
C ALA A 25 3.57 0.07 7.49
N LEU A 26 4.41 1.02 7.07
CA LEU A 26 4.04 2.06 6.12
C LEU A 26 3.65 1.50 4.74
N ALA A 27 4.10 0.29 4.39
CA ALA A 27 3.72 -0.37 3.14
C ALA A 27 2.29 -0.94 3.18
N GLU A 28 1.72 -1.23 4.36
CA GLU A 28 0.40 -1.87 4.48
C GLU A 28 -0.71 -1.06 3.80
N PRO A 29 -0.88 0.26 4.05
CA PRO A 29 -1.96 1.02 3.43
C PRO A 29 -1.80 1.13 1.91
N VAL A 30 -0.56 1.23 1.43
CA VAL A 30 -0.21 1.30 0.00
C VAL A 30 -0.64 -0.01 -0.69
N ILE A 31 -0.21 -1.14 -0.13
CA ILE A 31 -0.54 -2.48 -0.65
C ILE A 31 -2.03 -2.76 -0.55
N ARG A 32 -2.69 -2.33 0.54
CA ARG A 32 -4.14 -2.49 0.75
C ARG A 32 -4.96 -1.71 -0.27
N ASN A 33 -4.42 -0.65 -0.85
CA ASN A 33 -5.11 0.07 -1.91
C ASN A 33 -5.05 -0.66 -3.27
N ALA A 34 -4.02 -1.47 -3.48
CA ALA A 34 -3.74 -2.13 -4.75
C ALA A 34 -4.79 -3.19 -5.13
N ASN A 35 -5.03 -3.33 -6.42
CA ASN A 35 -5.81 -4.44 -7.01
C ASN A 35 -4.92 -5.54 -7.57
N LEU A 36 -3.70 -5.18 -8.00
CA LEU A 36 -2.64 -6.07 -8.49
C LEU A 36 -1.34 -5.69 -7.79
N VAL A 37 -0.57 -6.69 -7.35
CA VAL A 37 0.79 -6.51 -6.83
C VAL A 37 1.76 -7.27 -7.73
N SER A 38 2.80 -6.58 -8.18
CA SER A 38 3.96 -7.20 -8.83
C SER A 38 5.16 -7.00 -7.92
N PHE A 39 5.85 -8.09 -7.60
CA PHE A 39 7.05 -8.07 -6.77
C PHE A 39 8.24 -8.60 -7.57
N ASP A 40 9.22 -7.74 -7.79
CA ASP A 40 10.49 -8.09 -8.42
C ASP A 40 11.46 -8.63 -7.35
N MET A 41 11.97 -9.86 -7.54
CA MET A 41 12.90 -10.47 -6.58
C MET A 41 14.21 -9.69 -6.43
N GLY A 42 14.61 -8.88 -7.41
CA GLY A 42 15.75 -7.98 -7.33
C GLY A 42 15.58 -6.83 -6.33
N ALA A 43 14.38 -6.60 -5.77
CA ALA A 43 14.15 -5.65 -4.69
C ALA A 43 14.68 -6.12 -3.33
N ILE A 44 15.00 -7.41 -3.19
CA ILE A 44 15.57 -8.02 -2.00
C ILE A 44 17.09 -7.94 -2.09
N ARG A 45 17.76 -7.69 -0.97
CA ARG A 45 19.22 -7.64 -0.93
C ARG A 45 19.81 -8.99 -1.35
N SER A 46 20.93 -8.96 -2.08
CA SER A 46 21.58 -10.16 -2.61
C SER A 46 22.00 -11.16 -1.54
N ALA A 47 22.22 -10.72 -0.30
CA ALA A 47 22.52 -11.60 0.83
C ALA A 47 21.37 -12.58 1.18
N ASP A 48 20.12 -12.21 0.85
CA ASP A 48 18.94 -13.04 1.10
C ASP A 48 18.33 -13.61 -0.20
N ALA A 49 18.56 -12.96 -1.34
CA ALA A 49 18.04 -13.35 -2.65
C ALA A 49 19.02 -12.97 -3.78
N ALA A 50 19.92 -13.88 -4.14
CA ALA A 50 20.93 -13.65 -5.18
C ALA A 50 20.49 -14.08 -6.60
N ALA A 51 19.33 -14.74 -6.74
CA ALA A 51 18.86 -15.33 -8.01
C ALA A 51 18.33 -14.30 -9.02
N ASN A 52 19.09 -13.23 -9.28
CA ASN A 52 18.78 -12.17 -10.24
C ASN A 52 20.11 -11.57 -10.75
N ALA A 53 20.27 -11.39 -12.07
CA ALA A 53 21.50 -10.86 -12.67
C ALA A 53 21.83 -9.42 -12.21
N ASN A 54 20.79 -8.66 -11.82
CA ASN A 54 20.89 -7.29 -11.35
C ASN A 54 20.79 -7.21 -9.81
N ALA A 55 21.00 -8.31 -9.08
CA ALA A 55 20.95 -8.32 -7.63
C ALA A 55 21.93 -7.30 -7.03
N THR A 56 21.44 -6.50 -6.07
CA THR A 56 22.24 -5.45 -5.43
C THR A 56 22.46 -5.77 -3.96
N PRO A 57 23.53 -5.24 -3.32
CA PRO A 57 23.83 -5.56 -1.92
C PRO A 57 22.79 -5.03 -0.92
N ASN A 58 21.96 -4.06 -1.32
CA ASN A 58 20.98 -3.41 -0.44
C ASN A 58 19.59 -3.52 -1.04
N GLY A 59 18.61 -3.80 -0.19
CA GLY A 59 17.23 -4.05 -0.58
C GLY A 59 16.41 -4.37 0.67
N PHE A 60 15.21 -4.88 0.48
CA PHE A 60 14.51 -5.53 1.57
C PHE A 60 15.31 -6.74 2.07
N ASP A 61 15.24 -7.03 3.35
CA ASP A 61 15.62 -8.34 3.85
C ASP A 61 14.48 -9.35 3.63
N GLY A 62 14.79 -10.63 3.77
CA GLY A 62 13.80 -11.69 3.57
C GLY A 62 12.57 -11.57 4.47
N GLU A 63 12.74 -11.10 5.71
CA GLU A 63 11.61 -10.90 6.64
C GLU A 63 10.66 -9.81 6.18
N LYS A 64 11.18 -8.66 5.73
CA LYS A 64 10.39 -7.57 5.17
C LYS A 64 9.68 -8.00 3.88
N ALA A 65 10.36 -8.76 3.02
CA ALA A 65 9.77 -9.30 1.79
C ALA A 65 8.57 -10.22 2.10
N CYS A 66 8.73 -11.15 3.05
CA CYS A 66 7.64 -11.99 3.56
C CYS A 66 6.50 -11.17 4.18
N ARG A 67 6.82 -10.09 4.90
CA ARG A 67 5.81 -9.20 5.49
C ARG A 67 5.02 -8.43 4.43
N ILE A 68 5.67 -7.96 3.36
CA ILE A 68 5.02 -7.35 2.19
C ILE A 68 4.08 -8.36 1.52
N ALA A 69 4.54 -9.60 1.30
CA ALA A 69 3.71 -10.66 0.74
C ALA A 69 2.49 -10.95 1.63
N ARG A 70 2.68 -10.96 2.95
CA ARG A 70 1.58 -11.09 3.92
C ARG A 70 0.58 -9.93 3.83
N TYR A 71 1.06 -8.69 3.71
CA TYR A 71 0.20 -7.51 3.53
C TYR A 71 -0.64 -7.58 2.25
N ALA A 72 -0.05 -8.10 1.16
CA ALA A 72 -0.79 -8.37 -0.06
C ALA A 72 -1.86 -9.46 0.16
N GLY A 73 -1.53 -10.51 0.91
CA GLY A 73 -2.48 -11.56 1.27
C GLY A 73 -3.70 -11.04 2.03
N ILE A 74 -3.51 -10.22 3.06
CA ILE A 74 -4.61 -9.66 3.88
C ILE A 74 -5.40 -8.53 3.22
N ASN A 75 -5.04 -8.12 1.99
CA ASN A 75 -5.76 -7.11 1.24
C ASN A 75 -7.03 -7.72 0.62
N ASP A 76 -8.20 -7.32 1.14
CA ASP A 76 -9.51 -7.79 0.68
C ASP A 76 -9.80 -7.46 -0.80
N LYS A 77 -9.20 -6.39 -1.36
CA LYS A 77 -9.40 -5.94 -2.75
C LYS A 77 -8.48 -6.63 -3.77
N LEU A 78 -7.41 -7.28 -3.31
CA LEU A 78 -6.38 -7.78 -4.20
C LEU A 78 -6.91 -8.99 -5.00
N THR A 79 -6.83 -8.90 -6.32
CA THR A 79 -7.27 -9.95 -7.24
C THR A 79 -6.12 -10.84 -7.70
N SER A 80 -4.89 -10.31 -7.75
CA SER A 80 -3.71 -11.07 -8.16
C SER A 80 -2.42 -10.52 -7.55
N ILE A 81 -1.45 -11.42 -7.35
CA ILE A 81 -0.06 -11.09 -7.04
C ILE A 81 0.86 -11.92 -7.96
N GLY A 82 1.95 -11.31 -8.41
CA GLY A 82 3.02 -12.00 -9.13
C GLY A 82 4.38 -11.74 -8.50
N PHE A 83 5.24 -12.76 -8.52
CA PHE A 83 6.65 -12.69 -8.13
C PHE A 83 7.49 -12.93 -9.39
N TYR A 84 8.38 -12.00 -9.71
CA TYR A 84 9.07 -11.94 -11.00
C TYR A 84 10.58 -11.80 -10.84
N GLU A 85 11.30 -11.95 -11.96
CA GLU A 85 12.76 -11.81 -12.03
C GLU A 85 13.53 -12.77 -11.10
N PHE A 86 12.94 -13.93 -10.82
CA PHE A 86 13.65 -15.08 -10.27
C PHE A 86 14.32 -15.86 -11.40
N ASN A 87 15.64 -16.04 -11.28
CA ASN A 87 16.43 -16.80 -12.25
C ASN A 87 17.21 -17.93 -11.55
N PRO A 88 16.80 -19.20 -11.70
CA PRO A 88 17.45 -20.36 -11.09
C PRO A 88 18.95 -20.48 -11.39
N ALA A 89 19.42 -19.97 -12.54
CA ALA A 89 20.83 -20.04 -12.92
C ALA A 89 21.75 -19.22 -12.00
N TYR A 90 21.20 -18.23 -11.30
CA TYR A 90 21.90 -17.40 -10.32
C TYR A 90 21.57 -17.80 -8.87
N ASP A 91 20.78 -18.85 -8.64
CA ASP A 91 20.35 -19.22 -7.30
C ASP A 91 21.35 -20.14 -6.58
N ASN A 92 22.14 -19.57 -5.68
CA ASN A 92 23.09 -20.33 -4.90
C ASN A 92 22.38 -21.12 -3.79
N ASN A 93 22.56 -22.44 -3.79
CA ASN A 93 21.98 -23.37 -2.82
C ASN A 93 20.44 -23.31 -2.70
N GLY A 94 19.73 -22.80 -3.72
CA GLY A 94 18.27 -22.66 -3.68
C GLY A 94 17.76 -21.62 -2.67
N GLN A 95 18.64 -20.72 -2.18
CA GLN A 95 18.29 -19.76 -1.13
C GLN A 95 17.13 -18.85 -1.56
N THR A 96 17.18 -18.33 -2.78
CA THR A 96 16.16 -17.41 -3.30
C THR A 96 14.85 -18.16 -3.56
N ALA A 97 14.93 -19.39 -4.09
CA ALA A 97 13.77 -20.25 -4.26
C ALA A 97 13.06 -20.54 -2.93
N LEU A 98 13.83 -20.83 -1.87
CA LEU A 98 13.29 -21.05 -0.53
C LEU A 98 12.61 -19.79 0.03
N LEU A 99 13.24 -18.62 -0.13
CA LEU A 99 12.64 -17.35 0.29
C LEU A 99 11.35 -17.03 -0.50
N LEU A 100 11.36 -17.24 -1.82
CA LEU A 100 10.18 -17.08 -2.66
C LEU A 100 9.04 -18.00 -2.20
N ALA A 101 9.35 -19.26 -1.88
CA ALA A 101 8.36 -20.19 -1.33
C ALA A 101 7.79 -19.69 0.01
N GLN A 102 8.61 -19.12 0.89
CA GLN A 102 8.13 -18.50 2.14
C GLN A 102 7.23 -17.30 1.86
N MET A 103 7.60 -16.41 0.92
CA MET A 103 6.77 -15.28 0.54
C MET A 103 5.39 -15.72 0.04
N VAL A 104 5.36 -16.76 -0.81
CA VAL A 104 4.11 -17.38 -1.29
C VAL A 104 3.29 -17.93 -0.12
N TRP A 105 3.93 -18.62 0.82
CA TRP A 105 3.26 -19.13 2.02
C TRP A 105 2.66 -18.00 2.87
N TYR A 106 3.41 -16.93 3.13
CA TYR A 106 2.92 -15.77 3.89
C TYR A 106 1.81 -15.00 3.17
N PHE A 107 1.83 -14.98 1.83
CA PHE A 107 0.71 -14.48 1.05
C PHE A 107 -0.55 -15.32 1.27
N VAL A 108 -0.44 -16.65 1.19
CA VAL A 108 -1.56 -17.57 1.44
C VAL A 108 -2.08 -17.45 2.88
N ASP A 109 -1.19 -17.39 3.87
CA ASP A 109 -1.57 -17.14 5.26
C ASP A 109 -2.29 -15.78 5.42
N GLY A 110 -1.80 -14.74 4.73
CA GLY A 110 -2.48 -13.45 4.63
C GLY A 110 -3.88 -13.54 4.05
N PHE A 111 -4.05 -14.31 2.99
CA PHE A 111 -5.33 -14.52 2.34
C PHE A 111 -6.37 -15.11 3.31
N TYR A 112 -5.99 -16.13 4.08
CA TYR A 112 -6.86 -16.73 5.09
C TYR A 112 -7.10 -15.81 6.30
N ALA A 113 -6.19 -14.88 6.58
CA ALA A 113 -6.31 -13.89 7.65
C ALA A 113 -7.11 -12.63 7.26
N ARG A 114 -7.66 -12.56 6.03
CA ARG A 114 -8.47 -11.44 5.55
C ARG A 114 -9.62 -11.11 6.49
N LYS A 115 -9.70 -9.84 6.90
CA LYS A 115 -10.71 -9.36 7.84
C LYS A 115 -12.05 -9.07 7.17
N ARG A 116 -12.08 -8.93 5.83
CA ARG A 116 -13.29 -8.59 5.07
C ARG A 116 -13.90 -7.28 5.56
N ASP A 117 -13.05 -6.29 5.78
CA ASP A 117 -13.47 -4.95 6.18
C ASP A 117 -13.88 -4.11 4.96
N PHE A 118 -13.64 -4.62 3.75
CA PHE A 118 -14.03 -3.99 2.50
C PHE A 118 -15.00 -4.90 1.70
N PRO A 119 -16.10 -4.36 1.14
CA PRO A 119 -16.58 -2.97 1.26
C PRO A 119 -17.03 -2.65 2.70
N LEU A 120 -17.01 -1.38 3.09
CA LEU A 120 -17.30 -0.89 4.46
C LEU A 120 -18.75 -1.16 4.93
N THR A 121 -19.13 -2.43 5.05
CA THR A 121 -20.49 -2.91 5.29
C THR A 121 -20.46 -4.05 6.30
N PRO A 122 -21.32 -4.04 7.34
CA PRO A 122 -22.31 -3.01 7.66
C PRO A 122 -21.69 -1.76 8.30
N LYS A 123 -22.31 -0.59 8.10
CA LYS A 123 -21.82 0.70 8.66
C LYS A 123 -21.67 0.69 10.19
N SER A 124 -22.40 -0.18 10.90
CA SER A 124 -22.30 -0.34 12.36
C SER A 124 -20.92 -0.80 12.84
N GLN A 125 -20.12 -1.45 11.97
CA GLN A 125 -18.76 -1.90 12.28
C GLN A 125 -17.69 -0.80 12.13
N PHE A 126 -18.09 0.42 11.78
CA PHE A 126 -17.18 1.52 11.51
C PHE A 126 -17.47 2.74 12.39
N ILE A 127 -16.45 3.54 12.62
CA ILE A 127 -16.54 4.85 13.29
C ILE A 127 -16.17 5.91 12.26
N ILE A 128 -16.98 6.96 12.16
CA ILE A 128 -16.77 8.07 11.23
C ILE A 128 -16.24 9.27 12.02
N TYR A 129 -15.08 9.78 11.60
CA TYR A 129 -14.47 10.99 12.12
C TYR A 129 -14.55 12.08 11.06
N ARG A 130 -14.92 13.29 11.50
CA ARG A 130 -15.07 14.47 10.65
C ARG A 130 -14.15 15.56 11.16
N THR A 131 -13.42 16.19 10.27
CA THR A 131 -12.55 17.32 10.61
C THR A 131 -12.64 18.39 9.52
N SER A 132 -12.54 19.66 9.93
CA SER A 132 -12.58 20.80 9.02
C SER A 132 -11.17 21.35 8.84
N LEU A 133 -10.78 21.62 7.60
CA LEU A 133 -9.51 22.29 7.32
C LEU A 133 -9.62 23.79 7.60
N LYS A 134 -8.50 24.40 8.00
CA LYS A 134 -8.43 25.84 8.33
C LYS A 134 -8.77 26.75 7.15
N ASP A 135 -8.47 26.32 5.92
CA ASP A 135 -8.54 27.16 4.71
C ASP A 135 -9.77 26.93 3.83
N ALA A 136 -10.93 26.58 4.41
CA ALA A 136 -12.22 26.47 3.72
C ALA A 136 -12.31 25.43 2.57
N ALA A 137 -11.33 24.53 2.43
CA ALA A 137 -11.28 23.48 1.40
C ALA A 137 -12.29 22.33 1.60
N GLY A 138 -13.23 22.46 2.54
CA GLY A 138 -14.27 21.47 2.83
C GLY A 138 -13.99 20.60 4.06
N GLU A 139 -14.95 19.73 4.35
CA GLU A 139 -14.91 18.75 5.43
C GLU A 139 -14.16 17.49 4.98
N MET A 140 -13.21 17.02 5.78
CA MET A 140 -12.55 15.73 5.59
C MET A 140 -13.23 14.64 6.42
N VAL A 141 -13.51 13.52 5.77
CA VAL A 141 -14.16 12.36 6.40
C VAL A 141 -13.21 11.18 6.45
N PHE A 142 -12.97 10.70 7.66
CA PHE A 142 -12.19 9.50 7.96
C PHE A 142 -13.10 8.39 8.48
N VAL A 143 -12.77 7.15 8.15
CA VAL A 143 -13.50 5.96 8.59
C VAL A 143 -12.53 4.98 9.22
N LYS A 144 -12.85 4.52 10.43
CA LYS A 144 -12.08 3.50 11.16
C LYS A 144 -12.87 2.21 11.30
N SER A 145 -12.26 1.06 11.01
CA SER A 145 -12.85 -0.26 11.32
C SER A 145 -12.73 -0.55 12.81
N LYS A 146 -13.84 -0.94 13.45
CA LYS A 146 -13.83 -1.43 14.85
C LYS A 146 -13.22 -2.83 14.99
N LYS A 147 -13.06 -3.55 13.87
CA LYS A 147 -12.59 -4.94 13.84
C LYS A 147 -11.08 -5.04 13.65
N SER A 148 -10.51 -4.18 12.80
CA SER A 148 -9.10 -4.25 12.41
C SER A 148 -8.29 -3.01 12.77
N ASP A 149 -8.93 -1.99 13.33
CA ASP A 149 -8.33 -0.67 13.59
C ASP A 149 -7.74 0.03 12.35
N ARG A 150 -8.05 -0.48 11.15
CA ARG A 150 -7.63 0.12 9.88
C ARG A 150 -8.41 1.40 9.60
N TRP A 151 -7.73 2.32 8.92
CA TRP A 151 -8.28 3.63 8.56
C TRP A 151 -8.42 3.78 7.06
N TRP A 152 -9.44 4.56 6.70
CA TRP A 152 -9.71 5.05 5.36
C TRP A 152 -10.07 6.53 5.41
N MET A 153 -9.86 7.22 4.29
CA MET A 153 -10.19 8.61 4.09
C MET A 153 -11.02 8.76 2.81
N GLN A 154 -11.99 9.67 2.83
CA GLN A 154 -12.82 9.99 1.66
C GLN A 154 -12.23 11.16 0.89
N VAL A 155 -12.05 10.97 -0.41
CA VAL A 155 -11.63 12.00 -1.36
C VAL A 155 -12.79 12.26 -2.31
N PRO A 156 -13.36 13.47 -2.36
CA PRO A 156 -14.49 13.76 -3.25
C PRO A 156 -14.06 13.63 -4.72
N TYR A 157 -14.98 13.17 -5.58
CA TYR A 157 -14.77 13.25 -7.02
C TYR A 157 -14.97 14.71 -7.49
N PRO A 158 -14.12 15.21 -8.41
CA PRO A 158 -14.35 16.51 -9.02
C PRO A 158 -15.68 16.51 -9.81
N PRO A 159 -16.35 17.66 -9.95
CA PRO A 159 -17.61 17.76 -10.67
C PRO A 159 -17.42 17.35 -12.13
N GLY A 160 -18.04 16.23 -12.54
CA GLY A 160 -17.90 15.65 -13.87
C GLY A 160 -19.07 14.73 -14.24
N PRO A 161 -19.21 14.36 -15.52
CA PRO A 161 -20.46 13.82 -16.07
C PRO A 161 -20.81 12.36 -15.70
N THR A 162 -19.92 11.57 -15.08
CA THR A 162 -20.02 10.10 -15.23
C THR A 162 -19.75 9.21 -14.01
N LYS A 163 -19.76 9.70 -12.75
CA LYS A 163 -19.71 8.79 -11.58
C LYS A 163 -20.83 9.05 -10.59
N ASN A 164 -21.70 8.04 -10.42
CA ASN A 164 -22.73 7.99 -9.38
C ASN A 164 -22.15 7.88 -7.95
N GLU A 165 -20.83 7.72 -7.82
CA GLU A 165 -20.13 7.71 -6.54
C GLU A 165 -19.70 9.13 -6.15
N ARG A 166 -19.97 9.53 -4.90
CA ARG A 166 -19.67 10.89 -4.41
C ARG A 166 -18.22 11.05 -3.94
N TYR A 167 -17.54 9.96 -3.64
CA TYR A 167 -16.19 9.96 -3.10
C TYR A 167 -15.43 8.68 -3.44
N HIS A 168 -14.13 8.79 -3.58
CA HIS A 168 -13.18 7.69 -3.59
C HIS A 168 -12.69 7.42 -2.17
N LEU A 169 -12.67 6.14 -1.76
CA LEU A 169 -12.20 5.74 -0.44
C LEU A 169 -10.78 5.19 -0.53
N ILE A 170 -9.85 5.81 0.19
CA ILE A 170 -8.44 5.42 0.19
C ILE A 170 -7.98 4.94 1.57
N PRO A 171 -7.24 3.82 1.66
CA PRO A 171 -6.50 3.43 2.86
C PRO A 171 -5.59 4.57 3.36
N CYS A 172 -5.67 4.90 4.63
CA CYS A 172 -4.80 5.90 5.25
C CYS A 172 -4.31 5.43 6.62
N LYS A 173 -3.43 6.21 7.23
CA LYS A 173 -2.90 6.00 8.59
C LYS A 173 -3.64 6.89 9.58
N TYR A 174 -3.48 6.57 10.87
CA TYR A 174 -3.96 7.43 11.94
C TYR A 174 -3.24 8.79 11.94
N ASP A 175 -1.96 8.81 11.57
CA ASP A 175 -1.17 10.03 11.49
C ASP A 175 -1.73 11.03 10.46
N ASP A 176 -2.35 10.53 9.36
CA ASP A 176 -3.02 11.39 8.38
C ASP A 176 -4.23 12.09 9.01
N TYR A 177 -4.95 11.40 9.89
CA TYR A 177 -6.04 12.00 10.66
C TYR A 177 -5.51 13.02 11.68
N GLN A 178 -4.39 12.75 12.35
CA GLN A 178 -3.77 13.71 13.28
C GLN A 178 -3.33 15.01 12.59
N GLN A 179 -2.71 14.91 11.40
CA GLN A 179 -2.36 16.07 10.58
C GLN A 179 -3.61 16.89 10.23
N ALA A 180 -4.68 16.22 9.79
CA ALA A 180 -5.93 16.88 9.45
C ALA A 180 -6.62 17.57 10.64
N ILE A 181 -6.49 17.04 11.87
CA ILE A 181 -6.97 17.71 13.08
C ILE A 181 -6.17 18.98 13.39
N ASN A 182 -4.87 18.97 13.12
CA ASN A 182 -4.00 20.14 13.29
C ASN A 182 -4.26 21.23 12.22
N GLY A 183 -5.12 20.93 11.25
CA GLY A 183 -5.50 21.81 10.15
C GLY A 183 -4.59 21.68 8.94
N GLU A 184 -3.72 20.68 8.90
CA GLU A 184 -2.82 20.40 7.77
C GLU A 184 -3.46 19.37 6.83
N MET A 185 -3.43 19.62 5.53
CA MET A 185 -3.96 18.68 4.54
C MET A 185 -2.97 17.53 4.31
N PRO A 186 -3.36 16.25 4.52
CA PRO A 186 -2.47 15.13 4.25
C PRO A 186 -2.11 15.02 2.77
N ASP A 187 -0.82 14.86 2.46
CA ASP A 187 -0.31 14.71 1.09
C ASP A 187 -1.04 13.63 0.30
N LEU A 188 -1.37 12.51 0.95
CA LEU A 188 -2.10 11.40 0.36
C LEU A 188 -3.48 11.83 -0.16
N TRP A 189 -4.18 12.71 0.56
CA TRP A 189 -5.46 13.26 0.11
C TRP A 189 -5.26 14.11 -1.14
N TRP A 190 -4.31 15.06 -1.08
CA TRP A 190 -4.01 15.99 -2.15
C TRP A 190 -3.63 15.27 -3.45
N ARG A 191 -2.68 14.33 -3.39
CA ARG A 191 -2.26 13.54 -4.56
C ARG A 191 -3.39 12.73 -5.13
N THR A 192 -4.24 12.14 -4.29
CA THR A 192 -5.40 11.37 -4.76
C THR A 192 -6.40 12.28 -5.47
N TYR A 193 -6.68 13.46 -4.94
CA TYR A 193 -7.57 14.42 -5.58
C TYR A 193 -7.04 14.87 -6.96
N GLN A 194 -5.73 15.16 -7.06
CA GLN A 194 -5.08 15.50 -8.32
C GLN A 194 -5.16 14.36 -9.35
N LYS A 195 -5.03 13.09 -8.94
CA LYS A 195 -5.22 11.92 -9.84
C LYS A 195 -6.64 11.77 -10.37
N LEU A 196 -7.62 12.25 -9.62
CA LEU A 196 -9.05 12.12 -9.95
C LEU A 196 -9.57 13.27 -10.83
N THR A 197 -8.79 14.35 -10.93
CA THR A 197 -9.08 15.55 -11.74
C THR A 197 -8.49 15.39 -13.13
#